data_AF-A0A6L5Z577-F1
#
_entry.id   AF-A0A6L5Z577-F1
#
_cell.length_a   1.000
_cell.length_b   1.000
_cell.length_c   1.000
_cell.angle_alpha   90.00
_cell.angle_beta   90.00
_cell.angle_gamma   90.00
#
_symmetry.space_group_name_H-M   'P 1'
#
loop_
_entity.id
_entity.type
_entity.pdbx_description
1 polymer ?
#
loop_
_entity_poly.entity_id
_entity_poly.type
_entity_poly.pdbx_seq_one_letter_code
_entity_poly.pdbx_strand_id
1 'polypeptide(L)'
;MKTVITAAVLLASATAFTASAQGMGEGLSMLELAVDNELQRLNVQDVDPMALTLSQLAIIRGIVEGDESDNDKKRRIEAVVNR
;
A
#
# COMPACT_ATOMS: atom_id res chain seq x y z
N MET A 1 -35.62 32.57 -46.12
CA MET A 1 -35.14 33.06 -44.80
C MET A 1 -33.93 32.22 -44.44
N LYS A 2 -32.75 32.85 -44.33
CA LYS A 2 -31.45 32.17 -44.15
C LYS A 2 -31.26 31.88 -42.66
N THR A 3 -31.31 30.61 -42.26
CA THR A 3 -31.01 30.16 -40.90
C THR A 3 -29.50 30.19 -40.67
N VAL A 4 -29.10 30.92 -39.63
CA VAL A 4 -27.70 31.13 -39.23
C VAL A 4 -27.29 29.96 -38.33
N ILE A 5 -26.21 29.27 -38.69
CA ILE A 5 -25.64 28.16 -37.92
C ILE A 5 -24.75 28.77 -36.83
N THR A 6 -25.22 28.76 -35.58
CA THR A 6 -24.41 29.12 -34.41
C THR A 6 -23.84 27.83 -33.81
N ALA A 7 -22.61 27.48 -34.21
CA ALA A 7 -21.86 26.42 -33.56
C ALA A 7 -21.36 26.93 -32.20
N ALA A 8 -21.95 26.41 -31.12
CA ALA A 8 -21.44 26.62 -29.76
C ALA A 8 -20.09 25.92 -29.63
N VAL A 9 -19.03 26.70 -29.49
CA VAL A 9 -17.69 26.22 -29.13
C VAL A 9 -17.78 25.60 -27.73
N LEU A 10 -17.81 24.27 -27.68
CA LEU A 10 -17.60 23.48 -26.47
C LEU A 10 -16.17 23.73 -25.99
N LEU A 11 -16.01 24.68 -25.07
CA LEU A 11 -14.77 24.91 -24.35
C LEU A 11 -14.33 23.60 -23.69
N ALA A 12 -13.19 23.10 -24.16
CA ALA A 12 -12.57 21.86 -23.76
C ALA A 12 -12.44 21.73 -22.24
N SER A 13 -13.19 20.81 -21.66
CA SER A 13 -12.92 20.22 -20.35
C SER A 13 -11.68 19.34 -20.47
N ALA A 14 -10.50 19.95 -20.34
CA ALA A 14 -9.22 19.25 -20.34
C ALA A 14 -8.31 19.73 -19.21
N THR A 15 -8.81 19.76 -17.98
CA THR A 15 -7.95 19.57 -16.80
C THR A 15 -7.99 18.09 -16.45
N ALA A 16 -7.23 17.33 -17.22
CA ALA A 16 -6.97 15.92 -16.97
C ALA A 16 -6.30 15.76 -15.61
N PHE A 17 -7.07 15.19 -14.66
CA PHE A 17 -6.64 14.22 -13.65
C PHE A 17 -5.15 14.27 -13.24
N THR A 18 -4.82 15.13 -12.28
CA THR A 18 -3.56 15.02 -11.51
C THR A 18 -3.77 14.22 -10.21
N ALA A 19 -4.79 13.36 -10.16
CA ALA A 19 -5.18 12.64 -8.96
C ALA A 19 -4.79 11.16 -9.08
N SER A 20 -3.54 10.79 -8.76
CA SER A 20 -3.19 9.37 -8.50
C SER A 20 -1.80 9.08 -7.91
N ALA A 21 -1.06 10.05 -7.36
CA ALA A 21 0.20 9.76 -6.67
C ALA A 21 0.08 9.76 -5.13
N GLN A 22 -0.81 10.59 -4.58
CA GLN A 22 -0.86 10.84 -3.13
C GLN A 22 -1.46 9.68 -2.32
N GLY A 23 -2.42 8.94 -2.89
CA GLY A 23 -3.09 7.83 -2.19
C GLY A 23 -2.24 6.56 -2.05
N MET A 24 -1.20 6.37 -2.87
CA MET A 24 -0.34 5.18 -2.77
C MET A 24 0.61 5.25 -1.56
N GLY A 25 1.10 6.44 -1.21
CA GLY A 25 2.00 6.63 -0.06
C GLY A 25 1.29 6.39 1.29
N GLU A 26 0.06 6.86 1.43
CA GLU A 26 -0.76 6.57 2.62
C GLU A 26 -1.07 5.08 2.76
N GLY A 27 -1.38 4.38 1.66
CA GLY A 27 -1.62 2.94 1.68
C GLY A 27 -0.40 2.12 2.14
N LEU A 28 0.80 2.52 1.70
CA LEU A 28 2.06 1.90 2.13
C LEU A 28 2.32 2.16 3.62
N SER A 29 2.17 3.40 4.09
CA SER A 29 2.37 3.75 5.50
C SER A 29 1.42 3.01 6.44
N MET A 30 0.16 2.81 6.02
CA MET A 30 -0.80 2.00 6.78
C MET A 30 -0.42 0.51 6.82
N LEU A 31 0.18 -0.01 5.76
CA LEU A 31 0.68 -1.39 5.73
C LEU A 31 1.91 -1.56 6.62
N GLU A 32 2.87 -0.63 6.53
CA GLU A 32 4.05 -0.58 7.41
C GLU A 32 3.63 -0.55 8.87
N LEU A 33 2.67 0.32 9.22
CA LEU A 33 2.12 0.41 10.58
C LEU A 33 1.43 -0.88 11.03
N ALA A 34 0.65 -1.53 10.15
CA ALA A 34 -0.01 -2.79 10.48
C ALA A 34 1.02 -3.90 10.74
N VAL A 35 2.07 -3.97 9.93
CA VAL A 35 3.18 -4.91 10.11
C VAL A 35 3.94 -4.62 11.40
N ASP A 36 4.27 -3.36 11.68
CA ASP A 36 4.95 -2.93 12.90
C ASP A 36 4.22 -3.37 14.18
N ASN A 37 2.91 -3.08 14.27
CA ASN A 37 2.09 -3.45 15.41
C ASN A 37 2.13 -4.97 15.68
N GLU A 38 2.12 -5.77 14.62
CA GLU A 38 2.19 -7.21 14.78
C GLU A 38 3.58 -7.69 15.16
N LEU A 39 4.63 -7.15 14.55
CA LEU A 39 6.00 -7.49 14.94
C LEU A 39 6.20 -7.21 16.43
N GLN A 40 5.67 -6.09 16.93
CA GLN A 40 5.65 -5.77 18.36
C GLN A 40 4.80 -6.78 19.17
N ARG A 41 3.62 -7.18 18.70
CA ARG A 41 2.78 -8.23 19.34
C ARG A 41 3.54 -9.55 19.46
N LEU A 42 4.30 -9.90 18.42
CA LEU A 42 5.14 -11.08 18.35
C LEU A 42 6.49 -10.87 19.05
N ASN A 43 6.77 -9.73 19.65
CA ASN A 43 8.04 -9.41 20.29
C ASN A 43 9.26 -9.61 19.34
N VAL A 44 9.08 -9.24 18.06
CA VAL A 44 10.10 -9.17 17.02
C VAL A 44 10.49 -7.71 16.86
N GLN A 45 11.59 -7.30 17.51
CA GLN A 45 11.99 -5.88 17.58
C GLN A 45 13.18 -5.53 16.67
N ASP A 46 13.83 -6.54 16.10
CA ASP A 46 15.03 -6.36 15.26
C ASP A 46 14.71 -6.15 13.77
N VAL A 47 13.44 -5.90 13.44
CA VAL A 47 12.97 -5.73 12.06
C VAL A 47 12.39 -4.33 11.91
N ASP A 48 13.02 -3.52 11.07
CA ASP A 48 12.50 -2.21 10.67
C ASP A 48 11.53 -2.37 9.49
N PRO A 49 10.21 -2.11 9.67
CA PRO A 49 9.22 -2.22 8.60
C PRO A 49 9.49 -1.26 7.43
N MET A 50 10.12 -0.11 7.67
CA MET A 50 10.43 0.88 6.63
C MET A 50 11.60 0.44 5.73
N ALA A 51 12.41 -0.51 6.20
CA ALA A 51 13.48 -1.12 5.40
C ALA A 51 12.96 -2.24 4.49
N LEU A 52 11.70 -2.65 4.63
CA LEU A 52 11.10 -3.74 3.87
C LEU A 52 10.47 -3.27 2.57
N THR A 53 10.60 -4.09 1.54
CA THR A 53 9.88 -3.88 0.28
C THR A 53 8.38 -4.11 0.48
N LEU A 54 7.55 -3.49 -0.37
CA LEU A 54 6.09 -3.73 -0.39
C LEU A 54 5.74 -5.23 -0.49
N SER A 55 6.55 -6.00 -1.24
CA SER A 55 6.37 -7.45 -1.36
C SER A 55 6.65 -8.18 -0.04
N GLN A 56 7.70 -7.80 0.69
CA GLN A 56 8.00 -8.37 2.00
C GLN A 56 6.91 -8.01 3.02
N LEU A 57 6.45 -6.76 3.04
CA LEU A 57 5.36 -6.32 3.92
C LEU A 57 4.06 -7.11 3.67
N ALA A 58 3.70 -7.33 2.40
CA ALA A 58 2.52 -8.11 2.04
C ALA A 58 2.64 -9.59 2.47
N ILE A 59 3.84 -10.20 2.34
CA ILE A 59 4.08 -11.57 2.77
C ILE A 59 4.01 -11.69 4.30
N ILE A 60 4.65 -10.76 5.02
CA ILE A 60 4.62 -10.73 6.49
C ILE A 60 3.18 -10.62 6.96
N ARG A 61 2.39 -9.71 6.38
CA ARG A 61 0.98 -9.59 6.71
C ARG A 61 0.21 -10.91 6.52
N GLY A 62 0.46 -11.63 5.44
CA GLY A 62 -0.16 -12.95 5.22
C GLY A 62 0.25 -14.00 6.25
N ILE A 63 1.49 -13.98 6.74
CA ILE A 63 1.96 -14.88 7.82
C ILE A 63 1.27 -14.54 9.15
N VAL A 64 1.13 -13.25 9.41
CA VAL A 64 0.55 -12.70 10.63
C VAL A 64 -0.93 -13.03 10.76
N GLU A 65 -1.66 -12.91 9.66
CA GLU A 65 -3.10 -13.23 9.58
C GLU A 65 -3.38 -14.73 9.59
N GLY A 66 -2.34 -15.58 9.44
CA GLY A 66 -2.47 -17.04 9.48
C GLY A 66 -2.77 -17.58 10.89
N ASP A 67 -3.25 -18.81 10.95
CA ASP A 67 -3.60 -19.48 12.22
C ASP A 67 -2.41 -20.20 12.88
N GLU A 68 -1.18 -20.00 12.37
CA GLU A 68 -0.01 -20.71 12.90
C GLU A 68 0.40 -20.21 14.29
N SER A 69 1.20 -21.01 15.00
CA SER A 69 1.73 -20.60 16.30
C SER A 69 2.60 -19.34 16.17
N ASP A 70 2.60 -18.50 17.21
CA ASP A 70 3.43 -17.27 17.19
C ASP A 70 4.91 -17.59 16.94
N ASN A 71 5.43 -18.73 17.42
CA ASN A 71 6.80 -19.16 17.13
C ASN A 71 7.02 -19.48 15.64
N ASP A 72 6.05 -20.10 14.98
CA ASP A 72 6.13 -20.38 13.54
C ASP A 72 6.05 -19.10 12.71
N LYS A 73 5.19 -18.17 13.13
CA LYS A 73 5.08 -16.84 12.51
C LYS A 73 6.42 -16.10 12.58
N LYS A 74 7.06 -16.04 13.76
CA LYS A 74 8.38 -15.40 13.92
C LYS A 74 9.43 -15.97 12.97
N ARG A 75 9.60 -17.30 12.95
CA ARG A 75 10.59 -17.96 12.09
C ARG A 75 10.36 -17.64 10.61
N ARG A 76 9.11 -17.60 10.18
CA ARG A 76 8.76 -17.28 8.78
C ARG A 76 8.98 -15.81 8.46
N ILE A 77 8.68 -14.91 9.38
CA ILE A 77 8.94 -13.47 9.23
C ILE A 77 10.45 -13.23 9.10
N GLU A 78 11.27 -13.81 9.97
CA GLU A 78 12.74 -13.71 9.90
C GLU A 78 13.28 -14.21 8.56
N ALA A 79 12.71 -15.29 8.01
CA ALA A 79 13.09 -15.80 6.68
C ALA A 79 12.72 -14.84 5.53
N VAL A 80 11.67 -14.03 5.68
CA VAL A 80 11.26 -13.02 4.70
C VAL A 80 12.15 -11.78 4.75
N VAL A 81 12.55 -11.37 5.96
CA VAL A 81 13.42 -10.21 6.18
C VAL A 81 14.85 -10.47 5.70
N ASN A 82 15.37 -11.68 5.92
CA ASN A 82 16.75 -12.06 5.54
C ASN A 82 16.92 -12.47 4.07
N ARG A 83 15.88 -12.30 3.24
CA ARG A 83 15.89 -12.66 1.82
C ARG A 83 16.32 -11.48 0.95
#